data_AF-D9QL51-F1
#
_entry.id   AF-D9QL51-F1
#
_cell.length_a   1.000
_cell.length_b   1.000
_cell.length_c   1.000
_cell.angle_alpha   90.00
_cell.angle_beta   90.00
_cell.angle_gamma   90.00
#
_symmetry.space_group_name_H-M   'P 1'
#
loop_
_entity.id
_entity.type
_entity.pdbx_description
1 polymer ?
#
loop_
_entity_poly.entity_id
_entity_poly.type
_entity_poly.pdbx_seq_one_letter_code
_entity_poly.pdbx_strand_id
1 'polypeptide(L)'
;MTDVDLDSGDPPWAEDDVPERDENTDDMFGAPAAAPPPEGVTDTPKPAPIVDDTHQNDGEAYTVLARKYRPRTFEDLIGQEAMVRTLTNAFATGRIAHAFMLTGVRGVGKTTTARLLARALNNETDVIDRPSLELTAHGRHDAAIMAGQHMDVMELDAASHTGVNDIRDILESVRYAPVEARYKVYVLDEVHMLSNQAFNALLKTLEEPPPHAKFIFATTEIRKVPVTILSRCQRFDLRRVEPEILVEHLGRIATKEGMKVEDDALALIARAAEGSVRDGLSLLDQALVQGERGEPVATDTVRDMLGLADRSQTIALFEQIMAGRTPEALETFRTLYGYGADPVQVTNDLLEHCHAASVAKMLGPNATRLPNDQAQRLAAMGSQVSAGTLSRTWSMLLKALDEVRRAPSPADAVEMAIVRLAYAADLPGPEEALKRLQSGEPLSGGSGGGAPRGGGGGGGASAQMAPRPMAAPAYPDPQTFEAVVALIGERREIALQMDVQRYVRPVSFKPGALTYEPVEGAPANLATRLSSRLKEWTGRPWFVVANGQGGGETLIEQEKKATAALRAEVEADPFVVAVMAAFPGAVVGEIKTLAPAVEMPAIPDEIEDDQD
;
A
#
# COMPACT_ATOMS: atom_id res chain seq x y z
N MET A 1 9.42 -90.25 25.66
CA MET A 1 10.11 -90.09 24.36
C MET A 1 10.43 -88.61 24.23
N THR A 2 11.69 -88.29 24.56
CA THR A 2 12.53 -87.12 24.15
C THR A 2 11.86 -85.73 24.09
N ASP A 3 12.01 -84.82 25.06
CA ASP A 3 13.16 -84.04 25.59
C ASP A 3 13.73 -82.91 24.68
N VAL A 4 13.92 -81.76 25.36
CA VAL A 4 14.85 -80.61 25.17
C VAL A 4 14.34 -79.30 24.53
N ASP A 5 13.89 -78.41 25.42
CA ASP A 5 14.42 -77.07 25.82
C ASP A 5 14.79 -75.92 24.84
N LEU A 6 14.51 -74.74 25.41
CA LEU A 6 14.76 -73.33 25.05
C LEU A 6 16.26 -72.94 25.05
N ASP A 7 16.66 -71.90 24.29
CA ASP A 7 17.23 -70.63 24.81
C ASP A 7 17.87 -69.71 23.72
N SER A 8 17.80 -68.40 23.99
CA SER A 8 18.66 -67.23 23.67
C SER A 8 19.27 -66.96 22.27
N GLY A 9 19.23 -65.67 21.88
CA GLY A 9 20.03 -65.11 20.79
C GLY A 9 19.73 -63.64 20.49
N ASP A 10 20.42 -62.72 21.17
CA ASP A 10 20.49 -61.28 20.87
C ASP A 10 21.08 -61.01 19.46
N PRO A 11 20.79 -59.85 18.84
CA PRO A 11 21.21 -59.54 17.47
C PRO A 11 22.71 -59.21 17.37
N PRO A 12 23.43 -59.70 16.35
CA PRO A 12 24.88 -59.62 16.27
C PRO A 12 25.32 -58.44 15.40
N TRP A 13 25.63 -57.28 16.00
CA TRP A 13 26.51 -56.29 15.33
C TRP A 13 27.05 -55.21 16.30
N ALA A 14 27.45 -55.61 17.51
CA ALA A 14 28.30 -54.77 18.36
C ALA A 14 29.79 -55.04 18.07
N GLU A 15 30.42 -54.01 17.47
CA GLU A 15 31.81 -53.54 17.58
C GLU A 15 33.02 -54.29 16.95
N ASP A 16 33.83 -53.45 16.30
CA ASP A 16 35.26 -53.46 15.98
C ASP A 16 35.86 -54.44 14.96
N ASP A 17 36.23 -53.90 13.79
CA ASP A 17 37.58 -54.03 13.22
C ASP A 17 37.80 -53.01 12.08
N VAL A 18 38.80 -52.12 12.26
CA VAL A 18 39.27 -51.14 11.26
C VAL A 18 40.33 -51.81 10.39
N PRO A 19 40.20 -51.88 9.05
CA PRO A 19 41.27 -52.45 8.23
C PRO A 19 42.36 -51.41 7.94
N GLU A 20 43.61 -51.79 8.23
CA GLU A 20 44.83 -51.06 7.85
C GLU A 20 44.91 -50.87 6.33
N ARG A 21 45.28 -49.65 5.90
CA ARG A 21 45.44 -49.27 4.49
C ARG A 21 46.85 -49.66 4.02
N ASP A 22 46.91 -50.48 2.97
CA ASP A 22 48.13 -50.93 2.30
C ASP A 22 48.94 -49.73 1.75
N GLU A 23 50.24 -49.68 2.05
CA GLU A 23 51.14 -48.57 1.72
C GLU A 23 51.66 -48.57 0.27
N ASN A 24 51.18 -49.46 -0.62
CA ASN A 24 51.81 -49.63 -1.93
C ASN A 24 50.88 -49.71 -3.16
N THR A 25 49.75 -49.01 -3.13
CA THR A 25 48.91 -48.83 -4.35
C THR A 25 48.62 -47.36 -4.60
N ASP A 26 49.63 -46.62 -5.05
CA ASP A 26 49.50 -45.39 -5.82
C ASP A 26 50.40 -45.50 -7.06
N ASP A 27 49.78 -45.66 -8.23
CA ASP A 27 50.19 -45.11 -9.54
C ASP A 27 49.66 -45.97 -10.70
N MET A 28 48.50 -45.60 -11.25
CA MET A 28 48.12 -46.07 -12.59
C MET A 28 47.43 -45.03 -13.49
N PHE A 29 47.08 -43.84 -12.99
CA PHE A 29 46.49 -42.79 -13.82
C PHE A 29 47.01 -41.41 -13.41
N GLY A 30 47.87 -40.84 -14.25
CA GLY A 30 48.64 -39.62 -14.00
C GLY A 30 47.81 -38.35 -13.77
N ALA A 31 48.28 -37.54 -12.82
CA ALA A 31 47.77 -36.21 -12.52
C ALA A 31 48.36 -35.13 -13.47
N PRO A 32 47.65 -34.01 -13.76
CA PRO A 32 48.17 -32.94 -14.60
C PRO A 32 49.20 -32.07 -13.87
N ALA A 33 50.09 -31.45 -14.64
CA ALA A 33 51.30 -30.75 -14.21
C ALA A 33 51.06 -29.45 -13.40
N ALA A 34 51.98 -29.18 -12.46
CA ALA A 34 52.00 -28.01 -11.58
C ALA A 34 52.49 -26.72 -12.28
N ALA A 35 51.91 -25.58 -11.88
CA ALA A 35 52.32 -24.23 -12.28
C ALA A 35 53.55 -23.74 -11.47
N PRO A 36 54.39 -22.84 -12.02
CA PRO A 36 55.69 -22.47 -11.45
C PRO A 36 55.57 -21.50 -10.25
N PRO A 37 56.60 -21.43 -9.37
CA PRO A 37 56.55 -20.61 -8.16
C PRO A 37 56.84 -19.13 -8.47
N PRO A 38 56.23 -18.17 -7.74
CA PRO A 38 56.68 -16.79 -7.77
C PRO A 38 57.84 -16.58 -6.77
N GLU A 39 58.93 -15.99 -7.26
CA GLU A 39 60.02 -15.44 -6.45
C GLU A 39 59.64 -14.06 -5.86
N GLY A 40 59.84 -13.91 -4.54
CA GLY A 40 60.31 -12.71 -3.84
C GLY A 40 59.52 -11.39 -3.90
N VAL A 41 58.80 -11.06 -2.82
CA VAL A 41 58.69 -9.68 -2.31
C VAL A 41 58.82 -9.69 -0.77
N THR A 42 59.58 -8.71 -0.29
CA THR A 42 60.16 -8.50 1.03
C THR A 42 59.18 -8.21 2.18
N ASP A 43 59.52 -8.75 3.35
CA ASP A 43 59.37 -8.21 4.73
C ASP A 43 58.04 -7.55 5.12
N THR A 44 57.20 -8.28 5.85
CA THR A 44 56.09 -7.72 6.64
C THR A 44 56.18 -8.17 8.10
N PRO A 45 55.90 -7.27 9.07
CA PRO A 45 56.22 -7.48 10.47
C PRO A 45 55.26 -8.49 11.13
N LYS A 46 55.86 -9.33 11.98
CA LYS A 46 55.22 -10.34 12.82
C LYS A 46 53.99 -9.78 13.56
N PRO A 47 52.77 -10.34 13.38
CA PRO A 47 51.61 -9.91 14.14
C PRO A 47 51.75 -10.31 15.61
N ALA A 48 51.40 -9.36 16.48
CA ALA A 48 51.31 -9.52 17.92
C ALA A 48 50.21 -10.55 18.29
N PRO A 49 50.28 -11.19 19.48
CA PRO A 49 49.40 -12.30 19.81
C PRO A 49 47.95 -11.82 19.93
N ILE A 50 47.07 -12.52 19.24
CA ILE A 50 45.62 -12.34 19.25
C ILE A 50 45.13 -12.66 20.66
N VAL A 51 44.59 -11.66 21.34
CA VAL A 51 43.78 -11.83 22.54
C VAL A 51 42.44 -12.42 22.11
N ASP A 52 42.05 -13.46 22.82
CA ASP A 52 40.92 -14.34 22.60
C ASP A 52 39.60 -13.59 22.81
N ASP A 53 39.02 -13.02 21.75
CA ASP A 53 37.62 -12.55 21.75
C ASP A 53 36.75 -13.58 21.04
N THR A 54 36.04 -14.35 21.86
CA THR A 54 35.06 -15.35 21.47
C THR A 54 33.88 -14.71 20.75
N HIS A 55 33.81 -14.81 19.43
CA HIS A 55 32.56 -14.68 18.69
C HIS A 55 32.42 -15.78 17.63
N GLN A 56 31.80 -16.88 18.03
CA GLN A 56 31.19 -17.85 17.12
C GLN A 56 29.81 -17.31 16.70
N ASN A 57 29.67 -16.82 15.46
CA ASN A 57 28.49 -17.04 14.59
C ASN A 57 28.57 -16.33 13.21
N ASP A 58 29.70 -16.40 12.51
CA ASP A 58 29.80 -15.86 11.13
C ASP A 58 29.27 -16.85 10.07
N GLY A 59 28.04 -17.34 10.27
CA GLY A 59 27.35 -18.24 9.32
C GLY A 59 25.83 -18.28 9.42
N GLU A 60 25.20 -17.59 10.37
CA GLU A 60 23.73 -17.53 10.44
C GLU A 60 23.20 -16.49 9.44
N ALA A 61 22.24 -16.92 8.61
CA ALA A 61 21.53 -16.04 7.69
C ALA A 61 20.93 -14.84 8.45
N TYR A 62 21.17 -13.63 7.93
CA TYR A 62 20.68 -12.39 8.52
C TYR A 62 19.18 -12.47 8.82
N THR A 63 18.83 -12.32 10.09
CA THR A 63 17.44 -12.35 10.56
C THR A 63 17.05 -10.95 11.02
N VAL A 64 16.07 -10.35 10.32
CA VAL A 64 15.51 -9.03 10.63
C VAL A 64 15.14 -8.91 12.12
N LEU A 65 15.49 -7.79 12.75
CA LEU A 65 15.25 -7.55 14.19
C LEU A 65 13.80 -7.79 14.62
N ALA A 66 12.83 -7.40 13.79
CA ALA A 66 11.41 -7.60 14.05
C ALA A 66 11.00 -9.08 14.21
N ARG A 67 11.80 -10.01 13.67
CA ARG A 67 11.63 -11.46 13.85
C ARG A 67 12.46 -11.98 15.02
N LYS A 68 13.72 -11.55 15.15
CA LYS A 68 14.67 -11.96 16.21
C LYS A 68 14.16 -11.59 17.61
N TYR A 69 13.65 -10.37 17.77
CA TYR A 69 13.15 -9.81 19.03
C TYR A 69 11.64 -9.92 19.19
N ARG A 70 10.99 -10.82 18.46
CA ARG A 70 9.56 -11.07 18.68
C ARG A 70 9.33 -11.54 20.13
N PRO A 71 8.41 -10.90 20.88
CA PRO A 71 8.07 -11.26 22.26
C PRO A 71 7.86 -12.76 22.45
N ARG A 72 8.50 -13.33 23.49
CA ARG A 72 8.38 -14.75 23.84
C ARG A 72 7.54 -14.97 25.08
N THR A 73 7.32 -13.94 25.89
CA THR A 73 6.44 -13.96 27.06
C THR A 73 5.48 -12.79 27.02
N PHE A 74 4.48 -12.80 27.90
CA PHE A 74 3.56 -11.67 28.05
C PHE A 74 4.23 -10.44 28.69
N GLU A 75 5.32 -10.63 29.44
CA GLU A 75 6.10 -9.55 30.03
C GLU A 75 6.92 -8.79 28.99
N ASP A 76 7.27 -9.44 27.88
CA ASP A 76 7.95 -8.83 26.74
C ASP A 76 7.03 -7.91 25.91
N LEU A 77 5.71 -7.93 26.15
CA LEU A 77 4.73 -7.10 25.43
C LEU A 77 4.72 -5.67 25.98
N ILE A 78 5.39 -4.77 25.25
CA ILE A 78 5.48 -3.36 25.62
C ILE A 78 4.15 -2.58 25.44
N GLY A 79 3.76 -1.80 26.45
CA GLY A 79 2.60 -0.89 26.42
C GLY A 79 1.22 -1.56 26.57
N GLN A 80 1.18 -2.87 26.83
CA GLN A 80 -0.05 -3.67 26.91
C GLN A 80 -0.33 -4.24 28.31
N GLU A 81 0.12 -3.57 29.37
CA GLU A 81 0.08 -4.06 30.75
C GLU A 81 -1.35 -4.34 31.23
N ALA A 82 -2.31 -3.49 30.84
CA ALA A 82 -3.72 -3.65 31.21
C ALA A 82 -4.34 -4.93 30.63
N MET A 83 -3.97 -5.29 29.39
CA MET A 83 -4.40 -6.52 28.74
C MET A 83 -3.78 -7.72 29.44
N VAL A 84 -2.47 -7.70 29.68
CA VAL A 84 -1.72 -8.77 30.35
C VAL A 84 -2.30 -9.05 31.74
N ARG A 85 -2.61 -8.01 32.53
CA ARG A 85 -3.27 -8.16 33.83
C ARG A 85 -4.64 -8.82 33.74
N THR A 86 -5.44 -8.45 32.74
CA THR A 86 -6.78 -9.01 32.53
C THR A 86 -6.71 -10.49 32.15
N LEU A 87 -5.79 -10.84 31.25
CA LEU A 87 -5.52 -12.23 30.88
C LEU A 87 -5.03 -13.04 32.08
N THR A 88 -4.10 -12.49 32.87
CA THR A 88 -3.56 -13.12 34.10
C THR A 88 -4.69 -13.56 35.02
N ASN A 89 -5.62 -12.65 35.30
CA ASN A 89 -6.77 -12.95 36.14
C ASN A 89 -7.73 -13.98 35.50
N ALA A 90 -7.95 -13.91 34.19
CA ALA A 90 -8.85 -14.83 33.49
C ALA A 90 -8.32 -16.28 33.50
N PHE A 91 -7.02 -16.48 33.27
CA PHE A 91 -6.39 -17.80 33.33
C PHE A 91 -6.32 -18.32 34.77
N ALA A 92 -5.98 -17.47 35.75
CA ALA A 92 -5.96 -17.87 37.16
C ALA A 92 -7.34 -18.31 37.69
N THR A 93 -8.41 -17.71 37.18
CA THR A 93 -9.80 -18.04 37.57
C THR A 93 -10.45 -19.11 36.70
N GLY A 94 -9.76 -19.64 35.67
CA GLY A 94 -10.31 -20.60 34.72
C GLY A 94 -11.41 -20.06 33.81
N ARG A 95 -11.64 -18.73 33.79
CA ARG A 95 -12.67 -18.07 32.97
C ARG A 95 -12.13 -17.72 31.59
N ILE A 96 -11.65 -18.72 30.88
CA ILE A 96 -11.03 -18.56 29.56
C ILE A 96 -12.13 -18.53 28.49
N ALA A 97 -12.21 -17.43 27.73
CA ALA A 97 -13.15 -17.31 26.62
C ALA A 97 -12.93 -18.40 25.56
N HIS A 98 -13.97 -18.70 24.78
CA HIS A 98 -13.84 -19.57 23.60
C HIS A 98 -13.35 -18.79 22.37
N ALA A 99 -13.57 -17.48 22.32
CA ALA A 99 -13.12 -16.61 21.26
C ALA A 99 -12.52 -15.30 21.79
N PHE A 100 -11.41 -14.88 21.19
CA PHE A 100 -10.71 -13.63 21.48
C PHE A 100 -10.69 -12.73 20.24
N MET A 101 -10.84 -11.43 20.43
CA MET A 101 -10.73 -10.42 19.36
C MET A 101 -9.64 -9.42 19.71
N LEU A 102 -8.51 -9.51 19.01
CA LEU A 102 -7.37 -8.60 19.13
C LEU A 102 -7.49 -7.50 18.09
N THR A 103 -7.68 -6.26 18.53
CA THR A 103 -7.76 -5.11 17.62
C THR A 103 -6.70 -4.08 17.95
N GLY A 104 -6.20 -3.40 16.93
CA GLY A 104 -5.16 -2.39 17.09
C GLY A 104 -4.46 -2.10 15.78
N VAL A 105 -3.61 -1.08 15.78
CA VAL A 105 -2.88 -0.69 14.57
C VAL A 105 -1.97 -1.81 14.08
N ARG A 106 -1.53 -1.71 12.81
CA ARG A 106 -0.54 -2.63 12.26
C ARG A 106 0.73 -2.62 13.12
N GLY A 107 1.36 -3.78 13.27
CA GLY A 107 2.67 -3.90 13.93
C GLY A 107 2.72 -3.70 15.46
N VAL A 108 1.58 -3.46 16.12
CA VAL A 108 1.48 -3.33 17.59
C VAL A 108 1.61 -4.66 18.36
N GLY A 109 1.62 -5.80 17.65
CA GLY A 109 1.81 -7.13 18.27
C GLY A 109 0.55 -8.01 18.36
N LYS A 110 -0.48 -7.80 17.52
CA LYS A 110 -1.70 -8.63 17.49
C LYS A 110 -1.40 -10.12 17.24
N THR A 111 -0.75 -10.46 16.14
CA THR A 111 -0.40 -11.84 15.77
C THR A 111 0.56 -12.46 16.80
N THR A 112 1.50 -11.67 17.33
CA THR A 112 2.39 -12.10 18.43
C THR A 112 1.59 -12.47 19.68
N THR A 113 0.65 -11.62 20.08
CA THR A 113 -0.24 -11.87 21.22
C THR A 113 -1.12 -13.10 20.98
N ALA A 114 -1.58 -13.32 19.75
CA ALA A 114 -2.33 -14.52 19.38
C ALA A 114 -1.51 -15.80 19.58
N ARG A 115 -0.24 -15.81 19.16
CA ARG A 115 0.67 -16.95 19.39
C ARG A 115 0.97 -17.17 20.86
N LEU A 116 1.20 -16.09 21.63
CA LEU A 116 1.40 -16.19 23.08
C LEU A 116 0.16 -16.73 23.80
N LEU A 117 -1.04 -16.33 23.37
CA LEU A 117 -2.30 -16.88 23.86
C LEU A 117 -2.44 -18.37 23.50
N ALA A 118 -2.11 -18.77 22.27
CA ALA A 118 -2.12 -20.17 21.88
C ALA A 118 -1.18 -21.02 22.74
N ARG A 119 0.02 -20.51 23.02
CA ARG A 119 0.95 -21.14 23.99
C ARG A 119 0.37 -21.20 25.39
N ALA A 120 -0.22 -20.13 25.88
CA ALA A 120 -0.80 -20.12 27.22
C ALA A 120 -1.96 -21.11 27.36
N LEU A 121 -2.77 -21.28 26.31
CA LEU A 121 -3.86 -22.26 26.26
C LEU A 121 -3.33 -23.71 26.27
N ASN A 122 -2.25 -23.96 25.53
CA ASN A 122 -1.64 -25.28 25.35
C ASN A 122 -0.35 -25.46 26.15
N ASN A 123 -0.19 -24.72 27.26
CA ASN A 123 1.03 -24.77 28.05
C ASN A 123 1.13 -26.13 28.75
N GLU A 124 2.14 -26.89 28.38
CA GLU A 124 2.41 -28.23 28.88
C GLU A 124 3.91 -28.42 29.08
N THR A 125 4.29 -28.72 30.32
CA THR A 125 5.64 -29.04 30.79
C THR A 125 5.55 -30.21 31.76
N ASP A 126 6.67 -30.69 32.28
CA ASP A 126 6.69 -31.76 33.27
C ASP A 126 6.03 -31.36 34.61
N VAL A 127 5.92 -30.06 34.88
CA VAL A 127 5.39 -29.50 36.14
C VAL A 127 4.03 -28.83 35.95
N ILE A 128 3.80 -28.22 34.79
CA ILE A 128 2.58 -27.47 34.47
C ILE A 128 1.85 -28.21 33.34
N ASP A 129 0.72 -28.83 33.66
CA ASP A 129 -0.23 -29.37 32.69
C ASP A 129 -1.59 -28.68 32.83
N ARG A 130 -1.60 -27.36 32.63
CA ARG A 130 -2.82 -26.55 32.66
C ARG A 130 -2.62 -25.27 31.86
N PRO A 131 -3.71 -24.67 31.34
CA PRO A 131 -3.64 -23.35 30.73
C PRO A 131 -3.05 -22.35 31.70
N SER A 132 -1.93 -21.71 31.32
CA SER A 132 -1.18 -20.81 32.19
C SER A 132 -0.44 -19.77 31.38
N LEU A 133 -0.39 -18.55 31.91
CA LEU A 133 0.38 -17.44 31.34
C LEU A 133 1.85 -17.46 31.77
N GLU A 134 2.20 -18.32 32.73
CA GLU A 134 3.58 -18.61 33.11
C GLU A 134 4.22 -19.49 32.02
N LEU A 135 4.66 -18.85 30.95
CA LEU A 135 5.31 -19.51 29.82
C LEU A 135 6.78 -19.76 30.16
N THR A 136 7.20 -21.01 30.09
CA THR A 136 8.62 -21.39 30.25
C THR A 136 9.29 -21.48 28.87
N ALA A 137 10.62 -21.59 28.83
CA ALA A 137 11.36 -21.71 27.57
C ALA A 137 11.27 -23.12 26.94
N HIS A 138 10.78 -24.12 27.69
CA HIS A 138 10.85 -25.55 27.34
C HIS A 138 9.48 -26.25 27.34
N GLY A 139 8.38 -25.53 27.13
CA GLY A 139 7.08 -26.16 26.93
C GLY A 139 7.09 -27.08 25.71
N ARG A 140 6.44 -28.25 25.81
CA ARG A 140 6.46 -29.27 24.74
C ARG A 140 6.01 -28.70 23.39
N HIS A 141 5.01 -27.82 23.42
CA HIS A 141 4.38 -27.23 22.24
C HIS A 141 4.97 -25.87 21.83
N ASP A 142 5.82 -25.27 22.67
CA ASP A 142 6.18 -23.84 22.57
C ASP A 142 6.96 -23.49 21.31
N ALA A 143 7.98 -24.28 20.97
CA ALA A 143 8.83 -24.03 19.81
C ALA A 143 8.02 -24.12 18.50
N ALA A 144 7.18 -25.15 18.37
CA ALA A 144 6.34 -25.37 17.20
C ALA A 144 5.29 -24.25 17.03
N ILE A 145 4.66 -23.80 18.12
CA ILE A 145 3.67 -22.70 18.07
C ILE A 145 4.35 -21.38 17.68
N MET A 146 5.52 -21.07 18.24
CA MET A 146 6.24 -19.84 17.87
C MET A 146 6.68 -19.84 16.41
N ALA A 147 7.12 -21.00 15.90
CA ALA A 147 7.47 -21.21 14.50
C ALA A 147 6.24 -21.19 13.56
N GLY A 148 5.02 -21.36 14.08
CA GLY A 148 3.79 -21.45 13.29
C GLY A 148 3.62 -22.79 12.58
N GLN A 149 4.18 -23.87 13.15
CA GLN A 149 4.24 -25.21 12.55
C GLN A 149 3.49 -26.26 13.40
N HIS A 150 2.69 -25.83 14.36
CA HIS A 150 2.00 -26.72 15.28
C HIS A 150 0.67 -27.22 14.68
N MET A 151 0.43 -28.54 14.67
CA MET A 151 -0.76 -29.15 14.05
C MET A 151 -2.08 -28.67 14.66
N ASP A 152 -2.14 -28.52 15.99
CA ASP A 152 -3.33 -28.01 16.69
C ASP A 152 -3.42 -26.48 16.80
N VAL A 153 -2.46 -25.72 16.23
CA VAL A 153 -2.53 -24.25 16.20
C VAL A 153 -2.47 -23.80 14.74
N MET A 154 -3.63 -23.52 14.17
CA MET A 154 -3.80 -23.16 12.77
C MET A 154 -3.82 -21.63 12.65
N GLU A 155 -2.80 -21.06 12.01
CA GLU A 155 -2.73 -19.64 11.69
C GLU A 155 -3.12 -19.42 10.22
N LEU A 156 -4.17 -18.63 10.00
CA LEU A 156 -4.69 -18.30 8.68
C LEU A 156 -4.69 -16.79 8.49
N ASP A 157 -4.13 -16.33 7.37
CA ASP A 157 -4.26 -14.95 6.93
C ASP A 157 -5.53 -14.78 6.10
N ALA A 158 -6.53 -14.07 6.64
CA ALA A 158 -7.79 -13.83 5.95
C ALA A 158 -7.64 -12.93 4.72
N ALA A 159 -6.53 -12.20 4.56
CA ALA A 159 -6.25 -11.46 3.33
C ALA A 159 -5.95 -12.39 2.15
N SER A 160 -5.34 -13.54 2.42
CA SER A 160 -5.02 -14.57 1.43
C SER A 160 -6.16 -15.59 1.27
N HIS A 161 -6.93 -15.82 2.34
CA HIS A 161 -8.04 -16.78 2.41
C HIS A 161 -9.37 -16.09 2.76
N THR A 162 -9.85 -15.24 1.85
CA THR A 162 -11.07 -14.43 2.04
C THR A 162 -12.38 -15.21 1.83
N GLY A 163 -12.29 -16.39 1.20
CA GLY A 163 -13.42 -17.14 0.66
C GLY A 163 -14.25 -17.85 1.72
N VAL A 164 -15.52 -18.09 1.39
CA VAL A 164 -16.43 -18.88 2.26
C VAL A 164 -16.00 -20.34 2.33
N ASN A 165 -15.42 -20.85 1.25
CA ASN A 165 -14.97 -22.25 1.18
C ASN A 165 -13.79 -22.49 2.13
N ASP A 166 -12.78 -21.61 2.15
CA ASP A 166 -11.66 -21.70 3.09
C ASP A 166 -12.14 -21.78 4.55
N ILE A 167 -13.11 -20.93 4.91
CA ILE A 167 -13.70 -20.95 6.25
C ILE A 167 -14.53 -22.20 6.50
N ARG A 168 -15.23 -22.75 5.50
CA ARG A 168 -15.98 -24.01 5.67
C ARG A 168 -15.05 -25.18 5.95
N ASP A 169 -13.93 -25.26 5.24
CA ASP A 169 -12.94 -26.32 5.45
C ASP A 169 -12.38 -26.26 6.88
N ILE A 170 -12.13 -25.05 7.37
CA ILE A 170 -11.75 -24.82 8.77
C ILE A 170 -12.85 -25.29 9.73
N LEU A 171 -14.10 -24.91 9.48
CA LEU A 171 -15.24 -25.30 10.33
C LEU A 171 -15.51 -26.81 10.35
N GLU A 172 -15.20 -27.52 9.28
CA GLU A 172 -15.22 -28.99 9.27
C GLU A 172 -14.13 -29.54 10.18
N SER A 173 -12.92 -28.98 10.12
CA SER A 173 -11.79 -29.38 10.96
C SER A 173 -12.02 -29.14 12.47
N VAL A 174 -12.87 -28.15 12.83
CA VAL A 174 -13.20 -27.77 14.22
C VAL A 174 -13.92 -28.89 14.98
N ARG A 175 -14.63 -29.76 14.26
CA ARG A 175 -15.40 -30.87 14.85
C ARG A 175 -14.52 -31.95 15.46
N TYR A 176 -13.27 -32.06 15.01
CA TYR A 176 -12.33 -33.07 15.49
C TYR A 176 -11.55 -32.57 16.70
N ALA A 177 -11.30 -33.48 17.64
CA ALA A 177 -10.47 -33.21 18.81
C ALA A 177 -9.01 -32.87 18.40
N PRO A 178 -8.24 -32.19 19.28
CA PRO A 178 -6.82 -31.95 19.05
C PRO A 178 -6.04 -33.27 18.98
N VAL A 179 -4.89 -33.25 18.30
CA VAL A 179 -4.02 -34.43 18.12
C VAL A 179 -3.07 -34.61 19.30
N GLU A 180 -2.37 -33.55 19.69
CA GLU A 180 -1.32 -33.59 20.71
C GLU A 180 -1.56 -32.58 21.84
N ALA A 181 -2.16 -31.43 21.53
CA ALA A 181 -2.35 -30.35 22.49
C ALA A 181 -3.71 -30.41 23.22
N ARG A 182 -3.88 -29.59 24.27
CA ARG A 182 -5.13 -29.50 25.03
C ARG A 182 -6.29 -28.86 24.25
N TYR A 183 -5.98 -27.80 23.50
CA TYR A 183 -6.93 -27.06 22.69
C TYR A 183 -6.47 -26.99 21.24
N LYS A 184 -7.45 -27.02 20.34
CA LYS A 184 -7.26 -26.70 18.94
C LYS A 184 -7.52 -25.21 18.73
N VAL A 185 -6.46 -24.46 18.46
CA VAL A 185 -6.49 -23.00 18.40
C VAL A 185 -6.48 -22.55 16.94
N TYR A 186 -7.45 -21.71 16.58
CA TYR A 186 -7.58 -21.09 15.27
C TYR A 186 -7.24 -19.62 15.37
N VAL A 187 -6.11 -19.22 14.81
CA VAL A 187 -5.69 -17.82 14.71
C VAL A 187 -6.05 -17.31 13.31
N LEU A 188 -6.97 -16.37 13.23
CA LEU A 188 -7.32 -15.72 11.97
C LEU A 188 -6.81 -14.27 12.03
N ASP A 189 -5.84 -13.94 11.17
CA ASP A 189 -5.30 -12.59 11.05
C ASP A 189 -6.03 -11.80 9.97
N GLU A 190 -6.06 -10.48 10.11
CA GLU A 190 -6.77 -9.52 9.27
C GLU A 190 -8.22 -9.91 8.91
N VAL A 191 -8.99 -10.37 9.91
CA VAL A 191 -10.34 -10.92 9.72
C VAL A 191 -11.33 -9.98 9.06
N HIS A 192 -11.06 -8.67 9.08
CA HIS A 192 -11.87 -7.68 8.37
C HIS A 192 -11.85 -7.85 6.84
N MET A 193 -10.92 -8.65 6.31
CA MET A 193 -10.84 -9.02 4.89
C MET A 193 -11.77 -10.18 4.52
N LEU A 194 -12.37 -10.87 5.50
CA LEU A 194 -13.33 -11.94 5.25
C LEU A 194 -14.61 -11.40 4.58
N SER A 195 -15.15 -12.20 3.65
CA SER A 195 -16.46 -11.91 3.05
C SER A 195 -17.59 -12.02 4.09
N ASN A 196 -18.69 -11.29 3.87
CA ASN A 196 -19.88 -11.37 4.74
C ASN A 196 -20.44 -12.80 4.87
N GLN A 197 -20.35 -13.58 3.79
CA GLN A 197 -20.78 -14.98 3.80
C GLN A 197 -19.87 -15.85 4.68
N ALA A 198 -18.56 -15.58 4.69
CA ALA A 198 -17.60 -16.25 5.56
C ALA A 198 -17.86 -15.94 7.05
N PHE A 199 -18.15 -14.69 7.39
CA PHE A 199 -18.57 -14.32 8.75
C PHE A 199 -19.85 -15.06 9.20
N ASN A 200 -20.85 -15.16 8.32
CA ASN A 200 -22.08 -15.87 8.65
C ASN A 200 -21.86 -17.37 8.87
N ALA A 201 -20.91 -17.99 8.17
CA ALA A 201 -20.55 -19.38 8.38
C ALA A 201 -19.96 -19.61 9.79
N LEU A 202 -19.16 -18.66 10.30
CA LEU A 202 -18.55 -18.74 11.64
C LEU A 202 -19.57 -18.61 12.77
N LEU A 203 -20.72 -17.95 12.56
CA LEU A 203 -21.68 -17.64 13.63
C LEU A 203 -22.17 -18.90 14.36
N LYS A 204 -22.53 -19.96 13.63
CA LYS A 204 -23.04 -21.20 14.24
C LYS A 204 -22.02 -21.81 15.20
N THR A 205 -20.76 -21.82 14.79
CA THR A 205 -19.66 -22.41 15.58
C THR A 205 -19.25 -21.51 16.74
N LEU A 206 -19.38 -20.19 16.61
CA LEU A 206 -19.14 -19.25 17.72
C LEU A 206 -20.29 -19.22 18.74
N GLU A 207 -21.51 -19.57 18.33
CA GLU A 207 -22.66 -19.71 19.23
C GLU A 207 -22.57 -20.99 20.07
N GLU A 208 -22.20 -22.11 19.43
CA GLU A 208 -22.08 -23.43 20.07
C GLU A 208 -20.69 -24.03 19.79
N PRO A 209 -19.62 -23.47 20.38
CA PRO A 209 -18.26 -23.95 20.12
C PRO A 209 -18.02 -25.30 20.82
N PRO A 210 -17.31 -26.23 20.17
CA PRO A 210 -16.78 -27.41 20.85
C PRO A 210 -15.86 -27.01 22.02
N PRO A 211 -15.84 -27.77 23.13
CA PRO A 211 -15.09 -27.38 24.34
C PRO A 211 -13.57 -27.31 24.12
N HIS A 212 -13.06 -28.06 23.13
CA HIS A 212 -11.64 -28.09 22.76
C HIS A 212 -11.23 -27.03 21.74
N ALA A 213 -12.19 -26.33 21.11
CA ALA A 213 -11.92 -25.35 20.06
C ALA A 213 -11.78 -23.94 20.65
N LYS A 214 -10.73 -23.22 20.24
CA LYS A 214 -10.48 -21.82 20.64
C LYS A 214 -10.22 -20.96 19.40
N PHE A 215 -10.86 -19.80 19.33
CA PHE A 215 -10.70 -18.86 18.23
C PHE A 215 -9.96 -17.60 18.69
N ILE A 216 -9.01 -17.12 17.90
CA ILE A 216 -8.31 -15.86 18.11
C ILE A 216 -8.37 -15.08 16.81
N PHE A 217 -9.16 -14.01 16.81
CA PHE A 217 -9.30 -13.11 15.68
C PHE A 217 -8.38 -11.90 15.87
N ALA A 218 -7.65 -11.51 14.84
CA ALA A 218 -6.87 -10.28 14.80
C ALA A 218 -7.35 -9.37 13.67
N THR A 219 -7.47 -8.07 13.94
CA THR A 219 -7.89 -7.08 12.93
C THR A 219 -7.29 -5.70 13.17
N THR A 220 -6.99 -5.00 12.09
CA THR A 220 -6.71 -3.56 12.09
C THR A 220 -7.97 -2.70 12.04
N GLU A 221 -9.07 -3.21 11.49
CA GLU A 221 -10.31 -2.47 11.25
C GLU A 221 -11.53 -3.10 11.95
N ILE A 222 -11.65 -2.88 13.25
CA ILE A 222 -12.74 -3.47 14.06
C ILE A 222 -14.15 -3.10 13.58
N ARG A 223 -14.32 -1.94 12.92
CA ARG A 223 -15.61 -1.45 12.42
C ARG A 223 -16.14 -2.25 11.24
N LYS A 224 -15.27 -2.93 10.50
CA LYS A 224 -15.65 -3.82 9.38
C LYS A 224 -16.12 -5.20 9.87
N VAL A 225 -15.82 -5.56 11.12
CA VAL A 225 -16.24 -6.83 11.70
C VAL A 225 -17.69 -6.71 12.19
N PRO A 226 -18.59 -7.64 11.81
CA PRO A 226 -19.98 -7.62 12.26
C PRO A 226 -20.12 -7.65 13.79
N VAL A 227 -21.03 -6.85 14.33
CA VAL A 227 -21.31 -6.79 15.78
C VAL A 227 -21.73 -8.15 16.35
N THR A 228 -22.35 -9.00 15.52
CA THR A 228 -22.72 -10.38 15.87
C THR A 228 -21.53 -11.27 16.21
N ILE A 229 -20.36 -11.03 15.62
CA ILE A 229 -19.11 -11.71 15.97
C ILE A 229 -18.51 -11.08 17.22
N LEU A 230 -18.50 -9.75 17.29
CA LEU A 230 -17.91 -9.00 18.41
C LEU A 230 -18.57 -9.33 19.75
N SER A 231 -19.89 -9.51 19.78
CA SER A 231 -20.62 -9.85 21.00
C SER A 231 -20.29 -11.23 21.57
N ARG A 232 -19.67 -12.11 20.76
CA ARG A 232 -19.28 -13.48 21.13
C ARG A 232 -17.79 -13.62 21.44
N CYS A 233 -17.02 -12.54 21.25
CA CYS A 233 -15.58 -12.55 21.49
C CYS A 233 -15.23 -11.72 22.72
N GLN A 234 -14.23 -12.17 23.48
CA GLN A 234 -13.57 -11.30 24.44
C GLN A 234 -12.63 -10.34 23.69
N ARG A 235 -12.98 -9.06 23.67
CA ARG A 235 -12.25 -8.03 22.93
C ARG A 235 -11.09 -7.45 23.75
N PHE A 236 -9.93 -7.34 23.11
CA PHE A 236 -8.75 -6.67 23.62
C PHE A 236 -8.25 -5.63 22.61
N ASP A 237 -8.13 -4.40 23.08
CA ASP A 237 -7.69 -3.25 22.29
C ASP A 237 -6.20 -3.00 22.57
N LEU A 238 -5.34 -3.39 21.64
CA LEU A 238 -3.92 -3.13 21.70
C LEU A 238 -3.67 -1.66 21.36
N ARG A 239 -3.17 -0.92 22.32
CA ARG A 239 -2.92 0.52 22.20
C ARG A 239 -1.61 0.78 21.46
N ARG A 240 -1.53 1.90 20.76
CA ARG A 240 -0.25 2.40 20.22
C ARG A 240 0.75 2.55 21.37
N VAL A 241 1.99 2.15 21.13
CA VAL A 241 3.07 2.32 22.12
C VAL A 241 3.46 3.80 22.16
N GLU A 242 3.63 4.32 23.36
CA GLU A 242 4.05 5.72 23.56
C GLU A 242 5.49 5.92 23.05
N PRO A 243 5.81 7.07 22.43
CA PRO A 243 7.13 7.30 21.85
C PRO A 243 8.27 7.09 22.83
N GLU A 244 8.12 7.52 24.09
CA GLU A 244 9.14 7.40 25.13
C GLU A 244 9.45 5.94 25.45
N ILE A 245 8.42 5.10 25.55
CA ILE A 245 8.56 3.65 25.78
C ILE A 245 9.22 2.98 24.56
N LEU A 246 8.85 3.42 23.35
CA LEU A 246 9.41 2.87 22.12
C LEU A 246 10.89 3.23 21.95
N VAL A 247 11.30 4.47 22.26
CA VAL A 247 12.71 4.89 22.27
C VAL A 247 13.54 4.02 23.20
N GLU A 248 13.08 3.84 24.45
CA GLU A 248 13.77 3.02 25.43
C GLU A 248 13.91 1.55 24.95
N HIS A 249 12.85 1.00 24.37
CA HIS A 249 12.86 -0.36 23.83
C HIS A 249 13.84 -0.52 22.66
N LEU A 250 13.83 0.41 21.70
CA LEU A 250 14.73 0.40 20.55
C LEU A 250 16.19 0.56 20.99
N GLY A 251 16.48 1.45 21.95
CA GLY A 251 17.82 1.63 22.51
C GLY A 251 18.35 0.37 23.21
N ARG A 252 17.48 -0.33 23.97
CA ARG A 252 17.83 -1.63 24.57
C ARG A 252 18.18 -2.68 23.52
N ILE A 253 17.47 -2.71 22.39
CA ILE A 253 17.73 -3.66 21.30
C ILE A 253 19.01 -3.30 20.54
N ALA A 254 19.23 -2.03 20.22
CA ALA A 254 20.46 -1.56 19.59
C ALA A 254 21.71 -1.96 20.42
N THR A 255 21.62 -1.79 21.74
CA THR A 255 22.68 -2.20 22.68
C THR A 255 22.93 -3.71 22.65
N LYS A 256 21.88 -4.53 22.54
CA LYS A 256 22.01 -6.00 22.43
C LYS A 256 22.65 -6.45 21.12
N GLU A 257 22.47 -5.69 20.04
CA GLU A 257 23.16 -5.91 18.77
C GLU A 257 24.58 -5.34 18.74
N GLY A 258 25.06 -4.77 19.85
CA GLY A 258 26.41 -4.20 19.94
C GLY A 258 26.58 -2.86 19.22
N MET A 259 25.49 -2.23 18.80
CA MET A 259 25.51 -0.96 18.06
C MET A 259 25.11 0.20 18.97
N LYS A 260 25.75 1.37 18.78
CA LYS A 260 25.35 2.62 19.44
C LYS A 260 24.49 3.42 18.47
N VAL A 261 23.41 4.02 18.96
CA VAL A 261 22.52 4.89 18.20
C VAL A 261 22.30 6.14 19.02
N GLU A 262 22.34 7.32 18.39
CA GLU A 262 22.06 8.57 19.08
C GLU A 262 20.61 8.65 19.57
N ASP A 263 20.38 9.27 20.73
CA ASP A 263 19.04 9.38 21.32
C ASP A 263 18.06 10.14 20.40
N ASP A 264 18.53 11.19 19.73
CA ASP A 264 17.75 11.94 18.75
C ASP A 264 17.39 11.09 17.53
N ALA A 265 18.29 10.19 17.09
CA ALA A 265 18.03 9.26 16.01
C ALA A 265 16.96 8.22 16.40
N LEU A 266 17.04 7.67 17.62
CA LEU A 266 16.00 6.79 18.18
C LEU A 266 14.65 7.50 18.28
N ALA A 267 14.64 8.77 18.70
CA ALA A 267 13.42 9.58 18.78
C ALA A 267 12.79 9.82 17.41
N LEU A 268 13.59 9.98 16.35
CA LEU A 268 13.10 10.07 14.97
C LEU A 268 12.48 8.75 14.50
N ILE A 269 13.14 7.61 14.76
CA ILE A 269 12.63 6.28 14.40
C ILE A 269 11.32 5.99 15.15
N ALA A 270 11.27 6.23 16.45
CA ALA A 270 10.08 5.99 17.27
C ALA A 270 8.89 6.84 16.80
N ARG A 271 9.15 8.07 16.34
CA ARG A 271 8.13 8.95 15.75
C ARG A 271 7.64 8.44 14.40
N ALA A 272 8.56 8.07 13.51
CA ALA A 272 8.23 7.54 12.19
C ALA A 272 7.45 6.22 12.27
N ALA A 273 7.67 5.43 13.32
CA ALA A 273 6.95 4.19 13.59
C ALA A 273 5.50 4.40 14.06
N GLU A 274 5.09 5.62 14.44
CA GLU A 274 3.76 5.96 14.94
C GLU A 274 3.19 5.01 16.02
N GLY A 275 4.05 4.48 16.90
CA GLY A 275 3.66 3.54 17.95
C GLY A 275 3.48 2.08 17.49
N SER A 276 3.89 1.74 16.26
CA SER A 276 4.06 0.37 15.77
C SER A 276 5.45 -0.18 16.15
N VAL A 277 5.48 -1.21 16.99
CA VAL A 277 6.74 -1.83 17.44
C VAL A 277 7.47 -2.49 16.26
N ARG A 278 6.72 -3.21 15.41
CA ARG A 278 7.28 -3.89 14.24
C ARG A 278 7.93 -2.92 13.27
N ASP A 279 7.27 -1.79 12.99
CA ASP A 279 7.79 -0.82 12.04
C ASP A 279 8.99 -0.08 12.64
N GLY A 280 8.95 0.24 13.94
CA GLY A 280 10.11 0.79 14.66
C GLY A 280 11.33 -0.13 14.63
N LEU A 281 11.16 -1.44 14.84
CA LEU A 281 12.25 -2.42 14.71
C LEU A 281 12.76 -2.55 13.27
N SER A 282 11.88 -2.43 12.28
CA SER A 282 12.28 -2.50 10.86
C SER A 282 13.07 -1.26 10.44
N LEU A 283 12.67 -0.08 10.92
CA LEU A 283 13.40 1.17 10.70
C LEU A 283 14.74 1.18 11.44
N LEU A 284 14.79 0.63 12.67
CA LEU A 284 16.05 0.45 13.39
C LEU A 284 16.98 -0.51 12.64
N ASP A 285 16.47 -1.64 12.17
CA ASP A 285 17.23 -2.62 11.36
C ASP A 285 17.87 -1.94 10.15
N GLN A 286 17.09 -1.15 9.42
CA GLN A 286 17.57 -0.38 8.27
C GLN A 286 18.64 0.65 8.66
N ALA A 287 18.44 1.37 9.77
CA ALA A 287 19.40 2.35 10.27
C ALA A 287 20.73 1.71 10.69
N LEU A 288 20.68 0.53 11.30
CA LEU A 288 21.87 -0.23 11.69
C LEU A 288 22.65 -0.77 10.50
N VAL A 289 21.95 -1.16 9.41
CA VAL A 289 22.60 -1.60 8.16
C VAL A 289 23.30 -0.45 7.44
N GLN A 290 22.74 0.75 7.52
CA GLN A 290 23.30 1.95 6.88
C GLN A 290 24.44 2.59 7.69
N GLY A 291 24.51 2.34 9.00
CA GLY A 291 25.59 2.79 9.86
C GLY A 291 26.91 2.04 9.64
N GLU A 292 28.04 2.72 9.75
CA GLU A 292 29.36 2.08 9.72
C GLU A 292 29.59 1.27 11.00
N ARG A 293 30.13 0.05 10.85
CA ARG A 293 30.42 -0.84 11.98
C ARG A 293 31.41 -0.16 12.94
N GLY A 294 30.99 0.01 14.19
CA GLY A 294 31.82 0.58 15.27
C GLY A 294 31.59 2.07 15.53
N GLU A 295 30.86 2.77 14.66
CA GLU A 295 30.44 4.15 14.88
C GLU A 295 28.99 4.23 15.36
N PRO A 296 28.64 5.25 16.17
CA PRO A 296 27.25 5.49 16.52
C PRO A 296 26.45 5.89 15.27
N VAL A 297 25.26 5.31 15.10
CA VAL A 297 24.34 5.73 14.05
C VAL A 297 23.91 7.17 14.33
N ALA A 298 24.38 8.08 13.47
CA ALA A 298 24.12 9.51 13.58
C ALA A 298 22.68 9.86 13.22
N THR A 299 22.17 10.92 13.86
CA THR A 299 20.82 11.46 13.62
C THR A 299 20.62 11.85 12.16
N ASP A 300 21.66 12.38 11.49
CA ASP A 300 21.58 12.80 10.10
C ASP A 300 21.45 11.61 9.13
N THR A 301 22.14 10.49 9.40
CA THR A 301 21.97 9.25 8.63
C THR A 301 20.53 8.74 8.70
N VAL A 302 19.91 8.77 9.88
CA VAL A 302 18.51 8.38 10.07
C VAL A 302 17.56 9.39 9.42
N ARG A 303 17.90 10.69 9.42
CA ARG A 303 17.12 11.69 8.69
C ARG A 303 17.15 11.44 7.20
N ASP A 304 18.31 11.18 6.62
CA ASP A 304 18.45 10.87 5.19
C ASP A 304 17.70 9.58 4.84
N MET A 305 17.86 8.53 5.66
CA MET A 305 17.16 7.25 5.51
C MET A 305 15.63 7.41 5.50
N LEU A 306 15.09 8.25 6.39
CA LEU A 306 13.67 8.53 6.50
C LEU A 306 13.18 9.57 5.48
N GLY A 307 14.07 10.13 4.65
CA GLY A 307 13.74 11.25 3.76
C GLY A 307 13.40 12.54 4.52
N LEU A 308 13.77 12.66 5.79
CA LEU A 308 13.54 13.84 6.62
C LEU A 308 14.50 14.99 6.30
N ALA A 309 15.59 14.75 5.56
CA ALA A 309 16.45 15.81 5.03
C ALA A 309 15.66 16.77 4.12
N ASP A 310 14.68 16.24 3.38
CA ASP A 310 13.71 17.02 2.60
C ASP A 310 12.91 17.96 3.50
N ARG A 311 12.71 17.63 4.78
CA ARG A 311 11.83 18.42 5.64
C ARG A 311 12.39 19.81 5.95
N SER A 312 13.71 19.94 6.07
CA SER A 312 14.36 21.24 6.20
C SER A 312 14.18 22.10 4.94
N GLN A 313 14.23 21.45 3.77
CA GLN A 313 14.00 22.07 2.47
C GLN A 313 12.52 22.39 2.22
N THR A 314 11.58 21.56 2.69
CA THR A 314 10.14 21.84 2.59
C THR A 314 9.70 22.93 3.57
N ILE A 315 10.36 23.05 4.74
CA ILE A 315 10.20 24.22 5.62
C ILE A 315 10.74 25.48 4.92
N ALA A 316 11.91 25.41 4.30
CA ALA A 316 12.47 26.54 3.53
C ALA A 316 11.57 26.93 2.34
N LEU A 317 11.02 25.95 1.63
CA LEU A 317 10.02 26.15 0.58
C LEU A 317 8.79 26.86 1.13
N PHE A 318 8.27 26.41 2.28
CA PHE A 318 7.14 27.05 2.94
C PHE A 318 7.45 28.50 3.35
N GLU A 319 8.65 28.77 3.87
CA GLU A 319 9.13 30.12 4.21
C GLU A 319 9.20 31.02 2.95
N GLN A 320 9.70 30.51 1.84
CA GLN A 320 9.77 31.24 0.57
C GLN A 320 8.37 31.58 0.03
N ILE A 321 7.43 30.63 0.10
CA ILE A 321 6.03 30.83 -0.30
C ILE A 321 5.37 31.91 0.56
N MET A 322 5.53 31.85 1.88
CA MET A 322 4.96 32.84 2.81
C MET A 322 5.63 34.23 2.69
N ALA A 323 6.87 34.29 2.24
CA ALA A 323 7.59 35.53 1.96
C ALA A 323 7.31 36.11 0.56
N GLY A 324 6.47 35.48 -0.27
CA GLY A 324 6.19 35.95 -1.64
C GLY A 324 7.35 35.75 -2.62
N ARG A 325 8.37 34.95 -2.26
CA ARG A 325 9.57 34.70 -3.09
C ARG A 325 9.32 33.57 -4.09
N THR A 326 8.39 33.79 -5.01
CA THR A 326 7.92 32.76 -5.97
C THR A 326 9.05 32.11 -6.80
N PRO A 327 10.03 32.86 -7.36
CA PRO A 327 11.10 32.24 -8.13
C PRO A 327 11.95 31.27 -7.30
N GLU A 328 12.34 31.67 -6.09
CA GLU A 328 13.11 30.83 -5.15
C GLU A 328 12.33 29.58 -4.73
N ALA A 329 11.02 29.73 -4.50
CA ALA A 329 10.13 28.62 -4.16
C ALA A 329 10.04 27.59 -5.30
N LEU A 330 9.93 28.04 -6.55
CA LEU A 330 9.89 27.15 -7.71
C LEU A 330 11.22 26.41 -7.91
N GLU A 331 12.36 27.09 -7.76
CA GLU A 331 13.68 26.46 -7.83
C GLU A 331 13.89 25.42 -6.72
N THR A 332 13.47 25.73 -5.50
CA THR A 332 13.55 24.81 -4.36
C THR A 332 12.68 23.58 -4.59
N PHE A 333 11.45 23.76 -5.09
CA PHE A 333 10.59 22.63 -5.46
C PHE A 333 11.18 21.77 -6.58
N ARG A 334 11.75 22.38 -7.63
CA ARG A 334 12.41 21.63 -8.72
C ARG A 334 13.62 20.85 -8.24
N THR A 335 14.35 21.39 -7.27
CA THR A 335 15.47 20.71 -6.63
C THR A 335 14.98 19.48 -5.86
N LEU A 336 13.95 19.64 -5.01
CA LEU A 336 13.30 18.53 -4.30
C LEU A 336 12.80 17.45 -5.28
N TYR A 337 12.11 17.87 -6.34
CA TYR A 337 11.60 16.95 -7.36
C TYR A 337 12.74 16.25 -8.13
N GLY A 338 13.84 16.95 -8.40
CA GLY A 338 15.04 16.40 -9.01
C GLY A 338 15.74 15.33 -8.15
N TYR A 339 15.63 15.42 -6.83
CA TYR A 339 16.06 14.39 -5.88
C TYR A 339 15.05 13.24 -5.72
N GLY A 340 13.92 13.28 -6.43
CA GLY A 340 12.91 12.22 -6.44
C GLY A 340 11.79 12.40 -5.42
N ALA A 341 11.63 13.58 -4.82
CA ALA A 341 10.54 13.84 -3.89
C ALA A 341 9.17 13.73 -4.60
N ASP A 342 8.24 13.01 -3.98
CA ASP A 342 6.87 12.87 -4.49
C ASP A 342 6.08 14.19 -4.34
N PRO A 343 5.51 14.76 -5.42
CA PRO A 343 4.75 16.00 -5.36
C PRO A 343 3.56 15.98 -4.40
N VAL A 344 2.90 14.82 -4.23
CA VAL A 344 1.80 14.67 -3.25
C VAL A 344 2.35 14.77 -1.83
N GLN A 345 3.47 14.10 -1.54
CA GLN A 345 4.13 14.18 -0.25
C GLN A 345 4.62 15.60 0.08
N VAL A 346 5.27 16.30 -0.86
CA VAL A 346 5.70 17.70 -0.66
C VAL A 346 4.50 18.60 -0.32
N THR A 347 3.35 18.39 -0.96
CA THR A 347 2.14 19.16 -0.66
C THR A 347 1.57 18.85 0.73
N ASN A 348 1.62 17.59 1.17
CA ASN A 348 1.25 17.21 2.54
C ASN A 348 2.18 17.84 3.57
N ASP A 349 3.48 17.90 3.29
CA ASP A 349 4.45 18.53 4.18
C ASP A 349 4.17 20.03 4.32
N LEU A 350 3.87 20.74 3.22
CA LEU A 350 3.45 22.14 3.27
C LEU A 350 2.18 22.35 4.10
N LEU A 351 1.21 21.44 4.02
CA LEU A 351 0.05 21.44 4.90
C LEU A 351 0.49 21.32 6.36
N GLU A 352 1.26 20.28 6.68
CA GLU A 352 1.70 20.04 8.05
C GLU A 352 2.48 21.24 8.64
N HIS A 353 3.35 21.87 7.86
CA HIS A 353 4.08 23.08 8.26
C HIS A 353 3.12 24.25 8.53
N CYS A 354 2.09 24.44 7.70
CA CYS A 354 1.06 25.46 7.91
C CYS A 354 0.22 25.19 9.16
N HIS A 355 -0.12 23.93 9.44
CA HIS A 355 -0.78 23.54 10.68
C HIS A 355 0.10 23.78 11.90
N ALA A 356 1.36 23.33 11.85
CA ALA A 356 2.31 23.50 12.93
C ALA A 356 2.59 24.98 13.23
N ALA A 357 2.77 25.82 12.21
CA ALA A 357 2.91 27.27 12.38
C ALA A 357 1.66 27.91 13.03
N SER A 358 0.46 27.46 12.65
CA SER A 358 -0.81 27.93 13.22
C SER A 358 -0.96 27.55 14.69
N VAL A 359 -0.68 26.29 15.04
CA VAL A 359 -0.73 25.78 16.41
C VAL A 359 0.34 26.46 17.27
N ALA A 360 1.56 26.58 16.76
CA ALA A 360 2.67 27.25 17.45
C ALA A 360 2.36 28.72 17.75
N LYS A 361 1.67 29.42 16.84
CA LYS A 361 1.23 30.81 17.07
C LYS A 361 0.25 30.93 18.24
N MET A 362 -0.63 29.94 18.44
CA MET A 362 -1.67 29.98 19.47
C MET A 362 -1.21 29.44 20.83
N LEU A 363 -0.42 28.36 20.83
CA LEU A 363 -0.07 27.59 22.03
C LEU A 363 1.43 27.60 22.35
N GLY A 364 2.26 28.23 21.51
CA GLY A 364 3.71 28.23 21.62
C GLY A 364 4.40 27.04 20.92
N PRO A 365 5.74 27.07 20.77
CA PRO A 365 6.49 26.09 19.98
C PRO A 365 6.39 24.66 20.52
N ASN A 366 6.28 24.49 21.84
CA ASN A 366 6.21 23.17 22.51
C ASN A 366 4.89 22.42 22.27
N ALA A 367 3.87 23.08 21.69
CA ALA A 367 2.59 22.44 21.37
C ALA A 367 2.62 21.67 20.04
N THR A 368 3.70 21.81 19.26
CA THR A 368 3.87 21.08 18.00
C THR A 368 4.53 19.73 18.23
N ARG A 369 4.20 18.73 17.39
CA ARG A 369 4.84 17.40 17.42
C ARG A 369 6.20 17.37 16.70
N LEU A 370 6.81 18.53 16.49
CA LEU A 370 8.03 18.71 15.70
C LEU A 370 9.28 18.76 16.61
N PRO A 371 10.48 18.45 16.10
CA PRO A 371 11.73 18.69 16.83
C PRO A 371 11.85 20.17 17.23
N ASN A 372 12.50 20.45 18.38
CA ASN A 372 12.54 21.80 18.96
C ASN A 372 13.05 22.88 17.98
N ASP A 373 14.07 22.58 17.17
CA ASP A 373 14.61 23.52 16.18
C ASP A 373 13.58 23.89 15.09
N GLN A 374 12.94 22.87 14.48
CA GLN A 374 11.90 23.07 13.46
C GLN A 374 10.65 23.76 14.04
N ALA A 375 10.25 23.37 15.26
CA ALA A 375 9.14 23.98 15.98
C ALA A 375 9.39 25.47 16.24
N GLN A 376 10.61 25.84 16.67
CA GLN A 376 10.99 27.24 16.87
C GLN A 376 10.99 28.02 15.55
N ARG A 377 11.50 27.43 14.47
CA ARG A 377 11.56 28.07 13.16
C ARG A 377 10.17 28.35 12.58
N LEU A 378 9.25 27.38 12.66
CA LEU A 378 7.85 27.56 12.27
C LEU A 378 7.08 28.49 13.21
N ALA A 379 7.38 28.49 14.51
CA ALA A 379 6.80 29.44 15.47
C ALA A 379 7.23 30.89 15.16
N ALA A 380 8.51 31.09 14.84
CA ALA A 380 9.03 32.39 14.43
C ALA A 380 8.34 32.91 13.17
N MET A 381 8.16 32.05 12.16
CA MET A 381 7.42 32.41 10.94
C MET A 381 5.93 32.69 11.24
N GLY A 382 5.26 31.81 11.98
CA GLY A 382 3.88 31.97 12.40
C GLY A 382 3.65 33.26 13.21
N SER A 383 4.67 33.79 13.90
CA SER A 383 4.58 35.08 14.60
C SER A 383 4.47 36.27 13.63
N GLN A 384 5.15 36.22 12.48
CA GLN A 384 5.19 37.28 11.48
C GLN A 384 3.97 37.29 10.55
N VAL A 385 3.31 36.15 10.39
CA VAL A 385 2.14 35.99 9.52
C VAL A 385 0.83 36.12 10.31
N SER A 386 -0.18 36.78 9.75
CA SER A 386 -1.51 36.89 10.38
C SER A 386 -2.21 35.53 10.46
N ALA A 387 -3.02 35.29 11.50
CA ALA A 387 -3.80 34.06 11.61
C ALA A 387 -4.78 33.87 10.43
N GLY A 388 -5.32 34.98 9.90
CA GLY A 388 -6.17 34.96 8.72
C GLY A 388 -5.44 34.55 7.44
N THR A 389 -4.16 34.93 7.29
CA THR A 389 -3.33 34.47 6.17
C THR A 389 -3.04 32.98 6.28
N LEU A 390 -2.63 32.48 7.45
CA LEU A 390 -2.40 31.05 7.66
C LEU A 390 -3.65 30.20 7.39
N SER A 391 -4.83 30.67 7.81
CA SER A 391 -6.10 29.99 7.53
C SER A 391 -6.43 29.94 6.03
N ARG A 392 -6.17 31.02 5.28
CA ARG A 392 -6.36 31.03 3.81
C ARG A 392 -5.36 30.11 3.12
N THR A 393 -4.07 30.20 3.48
CA THR A 393 -3.01 29.34 2.97
C THR A 393 -3.35 27.87 3.17
N TRP A 394 -3.84 27.50 4.36
CA TRP A 394 -4.30 26.14 4.66
C TRP A 394 -5.44 25.69 3.73
N SER A 395 -6.49 26.49 3.55
CA SER A 395 -7.59 26.15 2.63
C SER A 395 -7.11 26.02 1.17
N MET A 396 -6.19 26.87 0.74
CA MET A 396 -5.60 26.80 -0.60
C MET A 396 -4.73 25.56 -0.79
N LEU A 397 -3.94 25.18 0.23
CA LEU A 397 -3.13 23.96 0.22
C LEU A 397 -4.00 22.69 0.20
N LEU A 398 -5.12 22.65 0.94
CA LEU A 398 -6.06 21.53 0.87
C LEU A 398 -6.63 21.36 -0.53
N LYS A 399 -7.01 22.46 -1.19
CA LYS A 399 -7.47 22.45 -2.56
C LYS A 399 -6.36 22.02 -3.53
N ALA A 400 -5.13 22.51 -3.32
CA ALA A 400 -3.98 22.12 -4.11
C ALA A 400 -3.69 20.62 -4.01
N LEU A 401 -3.77 20.02 -2.82
CA LEU A 401 -3.58 18.59 -2.62
C LEU A 401 -4.56 17.75 -3.45
N ASP A 402 -5.84 18.14 -3.47
CA ASP A 402 -6.86 17.47 -4.29
C ASP A 402 -6.60 17.62 -5.80
N GLU A 403 -6.05 18.76 -6.23
CA GLU A 403 -5.68 19.01 -7.62
C GLU A 403 -4.44 18.19 -8.02
N VAL A 404 -3.39 18.16 -7.19
CA VAL A 404 -2.17 17.39 -7.41
C VAL A 404 -2.46 15.89 -7.54
N ARG A 405 -3.38 15.35 -6.71
CA ARG A 405 -3.80 13.94 -6.77
C ARG A 405 -4.55 13.57 -8.05
N ARG A 406 -5.18 14.53 -8.73
CA ARG A 406 -5.99 14.31 -9.94
C ARG A 406 -5.30 14.76 -11.22
N ALA A 407 -4.24 15.55 -11.12
CA ALA A 407 -3.57 16.15 -12.26
C ALA A 407 -2.86 15.07 -13.11
N PRO A 408 -2.86 15.21 -14.45
CA PRO A 408 -2.07 14.35 -15.33
C PRO A 408 -0.57 14.42 -15.04
N SER A 409 -0.09 15.60 -14.61
CA SER A 409 1.27 15.84 -14.14
C SER A 409 1.20 16.45 -12.73
N PRO A 410 1.47 15.65 -11.69
CA PRO A 410 1.45 16.13 -10.30
C PRO A 410 2.48 17.24 -10.03
N ALA A 411 3.65 17.18 -10.67
CA ALA A 411 4.71 18.19 -10.51
C ALA A 411 4.26 19.57 -11.01
N ASP A 412 3.67 19.65 -12.20
CA ASP A 412 3.16 20.91 -12.76
C ASP A 412 2.02 21.49 -11.90
N ALA A 413 1.20 20.62 -11.31
CA ALA A 413 0.14 21.04 -10.41
C ALA A 413 0.68 21.67 -9.12
N VAL A 414 1.80 21.17 -8.59
CA VAL A 414 2.49 21.79 -7.45
C VAL A 414 3.11 23.12 -7.83
N GLU A 415 3.78 23.24 -8.98
CA GLU A 415 4.32 24.53 -9.45
C GLU A 415 3.20 25.59 -9.54
N MET A 416 2.05 25.22 -10.11
CA MET A 416 0.88 26.11 -10.18
C MET A 416 0.25 26.41 -8.81
N ALA A 417 0.33 25.49 -7.86
CA ALA A 417 -0.09 25.74 -6.48
C ALA A 417 0.84 26.73 -5.78
N ILE A 418 2.16 26.58 -5.92
CA ILE A 418 3.18 27.49 -5.37
C ILE A 418 2.95 28.92 -5.87
N VAL A 419 2.75 29.08 -7.19
CA VAL A 419 2.47 30.39 -7.80
C VAL A 419 1.21 31.01 -7.18
N ARG A 420 0.11 30.26 -7.08
CA ARG A 420 -1.14 30.76 -6.48
C ARG A 420 -0.99 31.14 -5.01
N LEU A 421 -0.25 30.35 -4.23
CA LEU A 421 -0.02 30.59 -2.80
C LEU A 421 0.83 31.83 -2.57
N ALA A 422 1.89 32.03 -3.36
CA ALA A 422 2.75 33.20 -3.25
C ALA A 422 1.99 34.49 -3.61
N TYR A 423 1.19 34.49 -4.68
CA TYR A 423 0.34 35.64 -5.00
C TYR A 423 -0.74 35.92 -3.93
N ALA A 424 -1.27 34.88 -3.29
CA ALA A 424 -2.24 35.05 -2.21
C ALA A 424 -1.62 35.55 -0.89
N ALA A 425 -0.31 35.36 -0.70
CA ALA A 425 0.43 35.92 0.43
C ALA A 425 0.61 37.45 0.28
N ASP A 426 0.75 37.95 -0.96
CA ASP A 426 0.90 39.38 -1.27
C ASP A 426 -0.42 40.17 -1.25
N LEU A 427 -1.58 39.50 -1.35
CA LEU A 427 -2.89 40.14 -1.35
C LEU A 427 -3.33 40.50 0.09
N PRO A 428 -3.66 41.78 0.40
CA PRO A 428 -4.19 42.14 1.70
C PRO A 428 -5.49 41.38 1.97
N GLY A 429 -5.64 40.88 3.19
CA GLY A 429 -6.85 40.16 3.59
C GLY A 429 -8.10 41.03 3.42
N PRO A 430 -9.29 40.43 3.22
CA PRO A 430 -10.53 41.18 2.95
C PRO A 430 -10.86 42.21 4.04
N GLU A 431 -10.50 41.95 5.31
CA GLU A 431 -10.65 42.90 6.41
C GLU A 431 -9.71 44.11 6.30
N GLU A 432 -8.49 43.89 5.81
CA GLU A 432 -7.48 44.95 5.65
C GLU A 432 -7.72 45.74 4.37
N ALA A 433 -8.18 45.07 3.30
CA ALA A 433 -8.74 45.70 2.12
C ALA A 433 -9.98 46.54 2.46
N LEU A 434 -10.87 46.07 3.35
CA LEU A 434 -12.01 46.85 3.85
C LEU A 434 -11.55 48.05 4.68
N LYS A 435 -10.59 47.88 5.60
CA LYS A 435 -10.03 48.97 6.39
C LYS A 435 -9.37 50.03 5.50
N ARG A 436 -8.62 49.62 4.46
CA ARG A 436 -7.98 50.52 3.49
C ARG A 436 -8.99 51.22 2.59
N LEU A 437 -10.09 50.55 2.22
CA LEU A 437 -11.22 51.18 1.53
C LEU A 437 -11.94 52.21 2.43
N GLN A 438 -12.11 51.91 3.71
CA GLN A 438 -12.75 52.80 4.69
C GLN A 438 -11.87 53.99 5.06
N SER A 439 -10.54 53.84 5.05
CA SER A 439 -9.58 54.92 5.31
C SER A 439 -9.26 55.79 4.08
N GLY A 440 -9.78 55.43 2.90
CA GLY A 440 -9.67 56.24 1.68
C GLY A 440 -8.28 56.26 1.03
N GLU A 441 -7.40 55.30 1.33
CA GLU A 441 -6.10 55.20 0.65
C GLU A 441 -6.27 54.58 -0.75
N PRO A 442 -5.66 55.17 -1.80
CA PRO A 442 -5.75 54.62 -3.15
C PRO A 442 -5.05 53.26 -3.22
N LEU A 443 -5.67 52.30 -3.93
CA LEU A 443 -5.04 51.03 -4.29
C LEU A 443 -3.85 51.29 -5.24
N SER A 444 -2.69 51.62 -4.68
CA SER A 444 -1.41 51.57 -5.38
C SER A 444 -0.82 50.17 -5.20
N GLY A 445 -0.97 49.35 -6.23
CA GLY A 445 -0.07 48.23 -6.46
C GLY A 445 1.22 48.77 -7.07
N GLY A 446 2.34 48.54 -6.39
CA GLY A 446 3.69 48.55 -6.98
C GLY A 446 4.34 49.92 -7.22
N SER A 447 5.30 50.26 -6.36
CA SER A 447 6.35 51.26 -6.63
C SER A 447 7.38 50.69 -7.61
N GLY A 448 7.75 51.48 -8.64
CA GLY A 448 8.96 51.25 -9.42
C GLY A 448 9.05 52.01 -10.75
N GLY A 449 9.58 53.25 -10.73
CA GLY A 449 10.17 53.90 -11.91
C GLY A 449 9.54 55.24 -12.32
N GLY A 450 10.26 56.35 -12.10
CA GLY A 450 9.80 57.72 -12.34
C GLY A 450 10.12 58.33 -13.71
N ALA A 451 9.24 59.29 -14.08
CA ALA A 451 9.40 60.50 -14.90
C ALA A 451 9.60 60.41 -16.44
N PRO A 452 9.30 61.47 -17.24
CA PRO A 452 8.37 62.59 -17.05
C PRO A 452 7.43 62.85 -18.25
N ARG A 453 6.46 63.76 -18.05
CA ARG A 453 5.62 64.38 -19.09
C ARG A 453 6.45 65.23 -20.08
N GLY A 454 6.20 65.07 -21.37
CA GLY A 454 6.57 65.99 -22.44
C GLY A 454 5.69 65.75 -23.67
N GLY A 455 4.91 66.76 -24.07
CA GLY A 455 4.01 66.70 -25.22
C GLY A 455 4.70 66.97 -26.55
N GLY A 456 4.03 66.61 -27.64
CA GLY A 456 4.31 67.13 -28.98
C GLY A 456 4.36 66.08 -30.10
N GLY A 457 3.23 65.95 -30.81
CA GLY A 457 3.09 65.71 -32.26
C GLY A 457 4.08 64.84 -33.03
N GLY A 458 3.54 63.85 -33.74
CA GLY A 458 4.22 63.24 -34.89
C GLY A 458 3.55 61.94 -35.31
N GLY A 459 2.79 61.98 -36.41
CA GLY A 459 2.13 60.82 -36.98
C GLY A 459 3.09 59.67 -37.31
N GLY A 460 2.66 58.45 -36.99
CA GLY A 460 3.39 57.22 -37.30
C GLY A 460 2.40 56.06 -37.33
N ALA A 461 2.09 55.66 -38.56
CA ALA A 461 1.34 54.48 -39.00
C ALA A 461 0.98 53.41 -37.94
N SER A 462 -0.32 53.27 -37.69
CA SER A 462 -0.91 52.08 -37.08
C SER A 462 -0.75 50.89 -38.01
N ALA A 463 0.24 50.02 -37.76
CA ALA A 463 0.23 48.66 -38.26
C ALA A 463 -0.80 47.86 -37.45
N GLN A 464 -2.04 47.83 -37.94
CA GLN A 464 -3.04 46.86 -37.52
C GLN A 464 -2.57 45.47 -37.93
N MET A 465 -1.94 44.73 -37.01
CA MET A 465 -1.91 43.28 -37.11
C MET A 465 -3.34 42.79 -36.94
N ALA A 466 -3.93 42.34 -38.04
CA ALA A 466 -5.17 41.57 -38.03
C ALA A 466 -4.99 40.34 -37.11
N PRO A 467 -5.96 40.03 -36.24
CA PRO A 467 -5.94 38.76 -35.53
C PRO A 467 -6.02 37.64 -36.57
N ARG A 468 -4.96 36.82 -36.64
CA ARG A 468 -5.03 35.53 -37.33
C ARG A 468 -6.18 34.75 -36.68
N PRO A 469 -7.16 34.23 -37.44
CA PRO A 469 -8.14 33.33 -36.87
C PRO A 469 -7.38 32.07 -36.43
N MET A 470 -7.20 31.90 -35.12
CA MET A 470 -6.89 30.58 -34.57
C MET A 470 -8.05 29.68 -34.97
N ALA A 471 -7.75 28.65 -35.77
CA ALA A 471 -8.70 27.59 -36.04
C ALA A 471 -9.17 27.05 -34.69
N ALA A 472 -10.47 27.17 -34.41
CA ALA A 472 -11.08 26.54 -33.26
C ALA A 472 -10.79 25.04 -33.31
N PRO A 473 -10.50 24.37 -32.18
CA PRO A 473 -10.39 22.92 -32.17
C PRO A 473 -11.68 22.33 -32.76
N ALA A 474 -11.53 21.53 -33.81
CA ALA A 474 -12.65 20.86 -34.44
C ALA A 474 -13.19 19.81 -33.46
N TYR A 475 -14.23 20.17 -32.71
CA TYR A 475 -14.91 19.23 -31.84
C TYR A 475 -15.69 18.23 -32.71
N PRO A 476 -15.64 16.92 -32.40
CA PRO A 476 -16.46 15.93 -33.08
C PRO A 476 -17.95 16.22 -32.84
N ASP A 477 -18.75 16.27 -33.92
CA ASP A 477 -20.19 16.48 -33.86
C ASP A 477 -20.96 15.23 -34.30
N PRO A 478 -21.26 14.30 -33.38
CA PRO A 478 -21.97 13.07 -33.72
C PRO A 478 -23.42 13.37 -34.13
N GLN A 479 -23.76 12.99 -35.37
CA GLN A 479 -25.08 13.20 -35.99
C GLN A 479 -26.08 12.06 -35.75
N THR A 480 -25.62 10.91 -35.23
CA THR A 480 -26.45 9.74 -34.95
C THR A 480 -26.15 9.17 -33.56
N PHE A 481 -27.09 8.38 -33.02
CA PHE A 481 -26.90 7.69 -31.74
C PHE A 481 -25.74 6.67 -31.80
N GLU A 482 -25.58 5.98 -32.92
CA GLU A 482 -24.44 5.09 -33.17
C GLU A 482 -23.10 5.84 -33.14
N ALA A 483 -23.04 7.04 -33.73
CA ALA A 483 -21.85 7.89 -33.68
C ALA A 483 -21.54 8.37 -32.25
N VAL A 484 -22.57 8.55 -31.40
CA VAL A 484 -22.37 8.83 -29.97
C VAL A 484 -21.76 7.62 -29.25
N VAL A 485 -22.24 6.41 -29.53
CA VAL A 485 -21.70 5.18 -28.94
C VAL A 485 -20.27 4.91 -29.41
N ALA A 486 -19.98 5.14 -30.69
CA ALA A 486 -18.64 5.07 -31.26
C ALA A 486 -17.69 6.09 -30.59
N LEU A 487 -18.15 7.33 -30.39
CA LEU A 487 -17.37 8.37 -29.71
C LEU A 487 -17.05 8.00 -28.25
N ILE A 488 -17.98 7.36 -27.53
CA ILE A 488 -17.71 6.84 -26.17
C ILE A 488 -16.61 5.76 -26.21
N GLY A 489 -16.66 4.88 -27.21
CA GLY A 489 -15.65 3.83 -27.43
C GLY A 489 -14.27 4.40 -27.78
N GLU A 490 -14.20 5.39 -28.67
CA GLU A 490 -12.95 6.07 -29.05
C GLU A 490 -12.27 6.76 -27.84
N ARG A 491 -13.08 7.26 -26.89
CA ARG A 491 -12.61 7.87 -25.65
C ARG A 491 -12.29 6.87 -24.53
N ARG A 492 -12.35 5.55 -24.82
CA ARG A 492 -12.02 4.42 -23.91
C ARG A 492 -12.87 4.36 -22.63
N GLU A 493 -14.10 4.87 -22.66
CA GLU A 493 -15.05 4.83 -21.53
C GLU A 493 -15.93 3.56 -21.60
N ILE A 494 -15.31 2.40 -21.41
CA ILE A 494 -15.92 1.08 -21.63
C ILE A 494 -17.19 0.88 -20.76
N ALA A 495 -17.15 1.30 -19.50
CA ALA A 495 -18.29 1.17 -18.58
C ALA A 495 -19.49 2.00 -19.05
N LEU A 496 -19.26 3.24 -19.51
CA LEU A 496 -20.33 4.09 -20.03
C LEU A 496 -20.88 3.56 -21.35
N GLN A 497 -20.01 3.01 -22.22
CA GLN A 497 -20.42 2.41 -23.48
C GLN A 497 -21.35 1.21 -23.25
N MET A 498 -20.98 0.32 -22.32
CA MET A 498 -21.79 -0.84 -21.95
C MET A 498 -23.12 -0.41 -21.32
N ASP A 499 -23.11 0.58 -20.42
CA ASP A 499 -24.31 1.11 -19.80
C ASP A 499 -25.28 1.69 -20.85
N VAL A 500 -24.75 2.44 -21.83
CA VAL A 500 -25.55 3.04 -22.91
C VAL A 500 -26.10 1.96 -23.85
N GLN A 501 -25.28 1.01 -24.29
CA GLN A 501 -25.72 -0.07 -25.18
C GLN A 501 -26.76 -0.99 -24.56
N ARG A 502 -26.71 -1.19 -23.23
CA ARG A 502 -27.60 -2.10 -22.49
C ARG A 502 -28.90 -1.45 -22.02
N TYR A 503 -28.86 -0.19 -21.59
CA TYR A 503 -29.96 0.42 -20.86
C TYR A 503 -30.67 1.56 -21.58
N VAL A 504 -30.19 1.98 -22.76
CA VAL A 504 -30.75 3.13 -23.50
C VAL A 504 -31.54 2.63 -24.72
N ARG A 505 -32.86 2.83 -24.69
CA ARG A 505 -33.72 2.70 -25.86
C ARG A 505 -33.99 4.09 -26.46
N PRO A 506 -33.36 4.46 -27.59
CA PRO A 506 -33.51 5.79 -28.15
C PRO A 506 -34.95 6.04 -28.62
N VAL A 507 -35.54 7.15 -28.18
CA VAL A 507 -36.90 7.60 -28.56
C VAL A 507 -36.81 8.77 -29.52
N SER A 508 -35.87 9.69 -29.29
CA SER A 508 -35.59 10.83 -30.17
C SER A 508 -34.11 11.20 -30.08
N PHE A 509 -33.49 11.43 -31.24
CA PHE A 509 -32.11 11.88 -31.34
C PHE A 509 -32.03 13.16 -32.18
N LYS A 510 -31.42 14.19 -31.61
CA LYS A 510 -30.94 15.37 -32.33
C LYS A 510 -29.53 15.71 -31.83
N PRO A 511 -28.64 16.28 -32.65
CA PRO A 511 -27.34 16.76 -32.19
C PRO A 511 -27.50 17.69 -30.97
N GLY A 512 -27.02 17.28 -29.80
CA GLY A 512 -27.18 18.01 -28.53
C GLY A 512 -28.43 17.69 -27.72
N ALA A 513 -29.31 16.79 -28.16
CA ALA A 513 -30.48 16.35 -27.40
C ALA A 513 -30.81 14.86 -27.64
N LEU A 514 -30.85 14.08 -26.56
CA LEU A 514 -31.19 12.66 -26.58
C LEU A 514 -32.32 12.38 -25.59
N THR A 515 -33.44 11.86 -26.09
CA THR A 515 -34.51 11.31 -25.26
C THR A 515 -34.50 9.80 -25.41
N TYR A 516 -34.46 9.09 -24.28
CA TYR A 516 -34.48 7.63 -24.27
C TYR A 516 -35.43 7.09 -23.21
N GLU A 517 -35.84 5.84 -23.43
CA GLU A 517 -36.55 5.03 -22.46
C GLU A 517 -35.53 4.14 -21.73
N PRO A 518 -35.40 4.25 -20.40
CA PRO A 518 -34.49 3.42 -19.62
C PRO A 518 -35.03 1.99 -19.48
N VAL A 519 -34.18 1.00 -19.73
CA VAL A 519 -34.50 -0.41 -19.46
C VAL A 519 -34.48 -0.69 -17.94
N GLU A 520 -35.27 -1.66 -17.48
CA GLU A 520 -35.33 -2.08 -16.07
C GLU A 520 -33.92 -2.40 -15.53
N GLY A 521 -33.53 -1.74 -14.43
CA GLY A 521 -32.19 -1.84 -13.85
C GLY A 521 -31.17 -0.80 -14.34
N ALA A 522 -31.59 0.22 -15.11
CA ALA A 522 -30.71 1.31 -15.52
C ALA A 522 -30.17 2.13 -14.31
N PRO A 523 -28.87 2.49 -14.29
CA PRO A 523 -28.31 3.37 -13.27
C PRO A 523 -28.98 4.75 -13.25
N ALA A 524 -29.44 5.22 -12.09
CA ALA A 524 -30.13 6.51 -11.94
C ALA A 524 -29.28 7.73 -12.38
N ASN A 525 -27.96 7.58 -12.41
CA ASN A 525 -27.02 8.64 -12.81
C ASN A 525 -26.64 8.60 -14.31
N LEU A 526 -27.16 7.64 -15.09
CA LEU A 526 -26.75 7.42 -16.49
C LEU A 526 -26.95 8.65 -17.38
N ALA A 527 -28.12 9.31 -17.29
CA ALA A 527 -28.40 10.52 -18.07
C ALA A 527 -27.44 11.67 -17.74
N THR A 528 -27.08 11.84 -16.46
CA THR A 528 -26.19 12.91 -16.00
C THR A 528 -24.74 12.64 -16.40
N ARG A 529 -24.29 11.38 -16.29
CA ARG A 529 -22.96 10.93 -16.74
C ARG A 529 -22.80 11.13 -18.25
N LEU A 530 -23.80 10.71 -19.04
CA LEU A 530 -23.78 10.85 -20.49
C LEU A 530 -23.78 12.32 -20.92
N SER A 531 -24.62 13.17 -20.33
CA SER A 531 -24.64 14.61 -20.61
C SER A 531 -23.31 15.31 -20.29
N SER A 532 -22.70 14.98 -19.15
CA SER A 532 -21.43 15.58 -18.71
C SER A 532 -20.27 15.21 -19.63
N ARG A 533 -20.16 13.94 -20.00
CA ARG A 533 -19.11 13.44 -20.91
C ARG A 533 -19.28 13.96 -22.34
N LEU A 534 -20.51 13.99 -22.86
CA LEU A 534 -20.75 14.56 -24.18
C LEU A 534 -20.48 16.06 -24.23
N LYS A 535 -20.73 16.80 -23.14
CA LYS A 535 -20.33 18.22 -23.04
C LYS A 535 -18.82 18.41 -23.09
N GLU A 536 -18.08 17.56 -22.40
CA GLU A 536 -16.61 17.56 -22.39
C GLU A 536 -16.04 17.30 -23.80
N TRP A 537 -16.61 16.35 -24.54
CA TRP A 537 -16.03 15.90 -25.82
C TRP A 537 -16.48 16.69 -27.04
N THR A 538 -17.70 17.20 -27.03
CA THR A 538 -18.29 17.93 -28.18
C THR A 538 -18.27 19.45 -27.99
N GLY A 539 -17.85 19.93 -26.82
CA GLY A 539 -17.77 21.36 -26.49
C GLY A 539 -19.12 22.07 -26.35
N ARG A 540 -20.26 21.35 -26.51
CA ARG A 540 -21.63 21.89 -26.41
C ARG A 540 -22.44 21.20 -25.33
N PRO A 541 -23.42 21.86 -24.68
CA PRO A 541 -24.29 21.20 -23.72
C PRO A 541 -25.19 20.16 -24.40
N TRP A 542 -25.32 18.98 -23.79
CA TRP A 542 -26.22 17.92 -24.26
C TRP A 542 -27.40 17.73 -23.30
N PHE A 543 -28.62 17.83 -23.81
CA PHE A 543 -29.85 17.58 -23.06
C PHE A 543 -30.23 16.10 -23.16
N VAL A 544 -29.97 15.33 -22.10
CA VAL A 544 -30.23 13.88 -22.04
C VAL A 544 -31.38 13.61 -21.07
N VAL A 545 -32.49 13.05 -21.56
CA VAL A 545 -33.73 12.83 -20.77
C VAL A 545 -34.14 11.35 -20.81
N ALA A 546 -34.38 10.76 -19.63
CA ALA A 546 -34.75 9.36 -19.44
C ALA A 546 -36.27 9.15 -19.20
N ASN A 547 -37.11 9.89 -19.93
CA ASN A 547 -38.59 9.91 -19.74
C ASN A 547 -39.37 9.56 -21.02
N GLY A 548 -38.74 8.95 -22.01
CA GLY A 548 -39.47 8.55 -23.22
C GLY A 548 -40.29 7.27 -23.01
N GLN A 549 -41.41 7.14 -23.72
CA GLN A 549 -42.22 5.91 -23.82
C GLN A 549 -42.30 5.50 -25.30
N GLY A 550 -42.07 4.23 -25.60
CA GLY A 550 -42.09 3.70 -26.97
C GLY A 550 -40.75 3.80 -27.68
N GLY A 551 -39.64 3.68 -26.95
CA GLY A 551 -38.28 3.67 -27.52
C GLY A 551 -38.03 2.44 -28.39
N GLY A 552 -37.13 2.59 -29.37
CA GLY A 552 -36.69 1.48 -30.22
C GLY A 552 -35.93 0.39 -29.44
N GLU A 553 -35.59 -0.72 -30.11
CA GLU A 553 -34.77 -1.79 -29.54
C GLU A 553 -33.38 -1.24 -29.13
N THR A 554 -32.82 -1.76 -28.04
CA THR A 554 -31.44 -1.45 -27.62
C THR A 554 -30.43 -1.99 -28.65
N LEU A 555 -29.22 -1.41 -28.69
CA LEU A 555 -28.17 -1.88 -29.60
C LEU A 555 -27.79 -3.35 -29.32
N ILE A 556 -27.80 -3.78 -28.05
CA ILE A 556 -27.55 -5.19 -27.69
C ILE A 556 -28.68 -6.12 -28.16
N GLU A 557 -29.95 -5.67 -28.13
CA GLU A 557 -31.08 -6.45 -28.66
C GLU A 557 -30.97 -6.60 -30.19
N GLN A 558 -30.56 -5.54 -30.90
CA GLN A 558 -30.32 -5.56 -32.34
C GLN A 558 -29.14 -6.48 -32.72
N GLU A 559 -28.01 -6.39 -32.02
CA GLU A 559 -26.84 -7.26 -32.25
C GLU A 559 -27.15 -8.74 -31.96
N LYS A 560 -27.91 -9.03 -30.89
CA LYS A 560 -28.35 -10.40 -30.57
C LYS A 560 -29.27 -10.98 -31.65
N LYS A 561 -30.17 -10.16 -32.20
CA LYS A 561 -31.06 -10.59 -33.29
C LYS A 561 -30.30 -10.81 -34.58
N ALA A 562 -29.33 -9.95 -34.91
CA ALA A 562 -28.46 -10.12 -36.06
C ALA A 562 -27.57 -11.37 -35.95
N THR A 563 -26.96 -11.62 -34.79
CA THR A 563 -26.17 -12.84 -34.54
C THR A 563 -27.03 -14.11 -34.51
N ALA A 564 -28.24 -14.06 -33.96
CA ALA A 564 -29.19 -15.17 -34.02
C ALA A 564 -29.66 -15.48 -35.45
N ALA A 565 -29.91 -14.44 -36.27
CA ALA A 565 -30.28 -14.60 -37.67
C ALA A 565 -29.13 -15.20 -38.50
N LEU A 566 -27.91 -14.68 -38.33
CA LEU A 566 -26.71 -15.21 -38.99
C LEU A 566 -26.44 -16.67 -38.59
N ARG A 567 -26.63 -17.00 -37.31
CA ARG A 567 -26.47 -18.36 -36.81
C ARG A 567 -27.52 -19.30 -37.38
N ALA A 568 -28.78 -18.87 -37.46
CA ALA A 568 -29.84 -19.65 -38.08
C ALA A 568 -29.59 -19.89 -39.59
N GLU A 569 -29.02 -18.91 -40.28
CA GLU A 569 -28.60 -19.06 -41.68
C GLU A 569 -27.46 -20.07 -41.85
N VAL A 570 -26.44 -20.02 -40.99
CA VAL A 570 -25.32 -20.97 -41.02
C VAL A 570 -25.75 -22.38 -40.60
N GLU A 571 -26.63 -22.53 -39.61
CA GLU A 571 -27.18 -23.82 -39.19
C GLU A 571 -28.12 -24.44 -40.25
N ALA A 572 -28.71 -23.62 -41.12
CA ALA A 572 -29.51 -24.07 -42.26
C ALA A 572 -28.67 -24.45 -43.50
N ASP A 573 -27.36 -24.18 -43.50
CA ASP A 573 -26.48 -24.52 -44.62
C ASP A 573 -26.39 -26.06 -44.79
N PRO A 574 -26.59 -26.60 -46.01
CA PRO A 574 -26.56 -28.04 -46.26
C PRO A 574 -25.27 -28.75 -45.81
N PHE A 575 -24.13 -28.05 -45.84
CA PHE A 575 -22.84 -28.58 -45.38
C PHE A 575 -22.80 -28.70 -43.85
N VAL A 576 -23.28 -27.66 -43.14
CA VAL A 576 -23.31 -27.66 -41.67
C VAL A 576 -24.28 -28.72 -41.15
N VAL A 577 -25.45 -28.87 -41.78
CA VAL A 577 -26.41 -29.93 -41.44
C VAL A 577 -25.80 -31.33 -41.62
N ALA A 578 -25.05 -31.56 -42.69
CA ALA A 578 -24.38 -32.84 -42.93
C ALA A 578 -23.28 -33.14 -41.88
N VAL A 579 -22.53 -32.12 -41.47
CA VAL A 579 -21.50 -32.25 -40.42
C VAL A 579 -22.14 -32.53 -39.06
N MET A 580 -23.22 -31.83 -38.71
CA MET A 580 -23.92 -32.04 -37.44
C MET A 580 -24.61 -33.42 -37.37
N ALA A 581 -25.05 -33.96 -38.51
CA ALA A 581 -25.57 -35.33 -38.60
C ALA A 581 -24.47 -36.40 -38.47
N ALA A 582 -23.25 -36.12 -38.94
CA ALA A 582 -22.11 -37.01 -38.84
C ALA A 582 -21.49 -37.04 -37.42
N PHE A 583 -21.62 -35.96 -36.64
CA PHE A 583 -21.05 -35.82 -35.30
C PHE A 583 -22.10 -35.41 -34.25
N PRO A 584 -22.84 -36.37 -33.66
CA PRO A 584 -23.85 -36.08 -32.63
C PRO A 584 -23.19 -35.48 -31.38
N GLY A 585 -23.44 -34.20 -31.12
CA GLY A 585 -22.84 -33.44 -30.00
C GLY A 585 -21.94 -32.28 -30.43
N ALA A 586 -21.68 -32.12 -31.74
CA ALA A 586 -21.03 -30.92 -32.26
C ALA A 586 -21.91 -29.68 -32.02
N VAL A 587 -21.27 -28.54 -31.75
CA VAL A 587 -21.93 -27.24 -31.58
C VAL A 587 -21.25 -26.21 -32.48
N VAL A 588 -22.04 -25.36 -33.13
CA VAL A 588 -21.50 -24.23 -33.90
C VAL A 588 -20.91 -23.23 -32.91
N GLY A 589 -19.59 -23.02 -33.00
CA GLY A 589 -18.84 -22.08 -32.19
C GLY A 589 -18.99 -20.64 -32.66
N GLU A 590 -17.87 -19.94 -32.83
CA GLU A 590 -17.82 -18.54 -33.28
C GLU A 590 -17.89 -18.46 -34.82
N ILE A 591 -18.84 -17.69 -35.36
CA ILE A 591 -18.97 -17.45 -36.80
C ILE A 591 -18.12 -16.23 -37.17
N LYS A 592 -17.09 -16.41 -38.00
CA LYS A 592 -16.20 -15.33 -38.47
C LYS A 592 -16.35 -15.15 -39.97
N THR A 593 -16.66 -13.92 -40.39
CA THR A 593 -16.59 -13.52 -41.80
C THR A 593 -15.13 -13.27 -42.15
N LEU A 594 -14.53 -14.13 -42.98
CA LEU A 594 -13.17 -13.92 -43.49
C LEU A 594 -13.21 -12.79 -44.54
N ALA A 595 -12.29 -11.84 -44.43
CA ALA A 595 -12.13 -10.81 -45.45
C ALA A 595 -11.70 -11.45 -46.78
N PRO A 596 -12.12 -10.91 -47.94
CA PRO A 596 -11.65 -11.41 -49.23
C PRO A 596 -10.12 -11.27 -49.31
N ALA A 597 -9.46 -12.30 -49.84
CA ALA A 597 -8.01 -12.33 -49.97
C ALA A 597 -7.53 -11.13 -50.82
N VAL A 598 -6.66 -10.32 -50.23
CA VAL A 598 -6.00 -9.21 -50.92
C VAL A 598 -5.00 -9.82 -51.91
N GLU A 599 -5.28 -9.75 -53.21
CA GLU A 599 -4.28 -10.04 -54.24
C GLU A 599 -3.15 -9.01 -54.10
N MET A 600 -2.01 -9.46 -53.60
CA MET A 600 -0.80 -8.63 -53.56
C MET A 600 -0.27 -8.46 -55.00
N PRO A 601 0.05 -7.24 -55.44
CA PRO A 601 0.68 -7.04 -56.74
C PRO A 601 2.09 -7.65 -56.73
N ALA A 602 2.42 -8.39 -57.79
CA ALA A 602 3.75 -8.97 -57.98
C ALA A 602 4.80 -7.85 -58.06
N ILE A 603 5.79 -7.93 -57.18
CA ILE A 603 6.97 -7.07 -57.20
C ILE A 603 7.81 -7.49 -58.41
N PRO A 604 8.13 -6.59 -59.36
CA PRO A 604 9.05 -6.92 -60.45
C PRO A 604 10.45 -7.18 -59.90
N ASP A 605 11.08 -8.27 -60.35
CA ASP A 605 12.44 -8.63 -59.97
C ASP A 605 13.42 -7.47 -60.25
N GLU A 606 14.24 -7.16 -59.24
CA GLU A 606 15.30 -6.17 -59.32
C GLU A 606 16.28 -6.50 -60.44
N ILE A 607 16.65 -5.45 -61.18
CA ILE A 607 17.65 -5.47 -62.24
C ILE A 607 19.01 -5.77 -61.60
N GLU A 608 19.64 -6.88 -62.01
CA GLU A 608 21.05 -7.14 -61.77
C GLU A 608 21.90 -6.06 -62.46
N ASP A 609 22.44 -5.13 -61.66
CA ASP A 609 23.63 -4.38 -62.03
C ASP A 609 24.85 -5.23 -61.66
N ASP A 610 25.51 -5.80 -62.67
CA ASP A 610 26.98 -5.80 -62.82
C ASP A 610 27.42 -6.58 -64.08
N GLN A 611 27.85 -5.85 -65.13
CA GLN A 611 29.01 -6.07 -66.02
C GLN A 611 28.82 -5.46 -67.42
N ASP A 612 29.23 -4.19 -67.59
CA ASP A 612 30.30 -3.70 -68.51
C ASP A 612 30.20 -2.18 -68.79
#